data_AF-A0A3D3UDB3-F1
#
_entry.id   AF-A0A3D3UDB3-F1
#
_cell.length_a   1.000
_cell.length_b   1.000
_cell.length_c   1.000
_cell.angle_alpha   90.00
_cell.angle_beta   90.00
_cell.angle_gamma   90.00
#
_symmetry.space_group_name_H-M   'P 1'
#
loop_
_entity.id
_entity.type
_entity.pdbx_description
1 polymer ?
#
loop_
_entity_poly.entity_id
_entity_poly.type
_entity_poly.pdbx_seq_one_letter_code
_entity_poly.pdbx_strand_id
1 'polypeptide(L)'
;MPQQPPPPARPAAPGSDPLPHYVNPAPFAPELEPRWRGNGQNFASQRQLIWWKFRRHKLALWSGIFLALIYATIPFSEMIAPYGLQDRNADYLFAPPQGLHFFHEGEFVGPFTYPYRAVPNLDLFKWDYVEDRDSPQKLRF
;
A
#
# COMPACT_ATOMS: atom_id res chain seq x y z
N MET A 1 -39.96 50.80 -4.01
CA MET A 1 -39.88 51.03 -5.46
C MET A 1 -40.89 50.11 -6.14
N PRO A 2 -41.80 50.61 -7.00
CA PRO A 2 -42.76 49.77 -7.71
C PRO A 2 -42.03 48.76 -8.59
N GLN A 3 -42.47 47.49 -8.55
CA GLN A 3 -41.89 46.43 -9.38
C GLN A 3 -42.13 46.74 -10.85
N GLN A 4 -41.05 46.83 -11.62
CA GLN A 4 -41.10 47.06 -13.06
C GLN A 4 -41.74 45.83 -13.74
N PRO A 5 -42.72 46.00 -14.65
CA PRO A 5 -43.34 44.87 -15.33
C PRO A 5 -42.29 44.11 -16.15
N PRO A 6 -42.42 42.77 -16.28
CA PRO A 6 -41.45 41.94 -16.98
C PRO A 6 -41.32 42.38 -18.45
N PRO A 7 -40.11 42.37 -19.03
CA PRO A 7 -39.89 42.74 -20.42
C PRO A 7 -40.66 41.80 -21.37
N PRO A 8 -41.16 42.28 -22.51
CA PRO A 8 -41.90 41.45 -23.46
C PRO A 8 -41.01 40.31 -23.98
N ALA A 9 -41.58 39.11 -24.06
CA ALA A 9 -40.87 37.92 -24.53
C ALA A 9 -40.38 38.13 -25.97
N ARG A 10 -39.09 37.84 -26.21
CA ARG A 10 -38.53 37.84 -27.57
C ARG A 10 -39.23 36.77 -28.42
N PRO A 11 -39.54 37.03 -29.71
CA PRO A 11 -40.11 36.01 -30.58
C PRO A 11 -39.15 34.81 -30.68
N ALA A 12 -39.67 33.61 -30.43
CA ALA A 12 -38.90 32.38 -30.40
C ALA A 12 -38.39 32.00 -31.81
N ALA A 13 -37.15 31.51 -31.90
CA ALA A 13 -36.60 30.98 -33.14
C ALA A 13 -37.31 29.66 -33.51
N PRO A 14 -37.65 29.43 -34.80
CA PRO A 14 -38.33 28.22 -35.23
C PRO A 14 -37.46 26.99 -34.96
N GLY A 15 -37.98 26.00 -34.23
CA GLY A 15 -37.29 24.74 -33.88
C GLY A 15 -36.74 24.65 -32.45
N SER A 16 -37.04 25.61 -31.58
CA SER A 16 -36.70 25.55 -30.16
C SER A 16 -37.96 25.39 -29.32
N ASP A 17 -38.44 24.15 -29.14
CA ASP A 17 -39.42 23.89 -28.08
C ASP A 17 -38.78 24.31 -26.75
N PRO A 18 -39.33 25.32 -26.03
CA PRO A 18 -38.74 25.76 -24.78
C PRO A 18 -38.80 24.60 -23.79
N LEU A 19 -37.63 24.17 -23.29
CA LEU A 19 -37.58 23.27 -22.14
C LEU A 19 -38.42 23.89 -21.01
N PRO A 20 -39.22 23.10 -20.27
CA PRO A 20 -40.06 23.61 -19.20
C PRO A 20 -39.19 24.41 -18.22
N HIS A 21 -39.34 25.73 -18.24
CA HIS A 21 -38.59 26.64 -17.38
C HIS A 21 -39.31 26.76 -16.05
N TYR A 22 -38.76 26.11 -15.03
CA TYR A 22 -39.25 26.24 -13.66
C TYR A 22 -38.47 27.34 -12.94
N VAL A 23 -39.17 28.40 -12.55
CA VAL A 23 -38.65 29.44 -11.65
C VAL A 23 -39.23 29.19 -10.27
N ASN A 24 -38.37 29.01 -9.26
CA ASN A 24 -38.82 28.89 -7.88
C ASN A 24 -39.38 30.25 -7.41
N PRO A 25 -40.68 30.35 -7.05
CA PRO A 25 -41.29 31.61 -6.63
C PRO A 25 -41.00 31.97 -5.18
N ALA A 26 -40.28 31.12 -4.42
CA ALA A 26 -39.93 31.40 -3.05
C ALA A 26 -39.07 32.68 -2.94
N PRO A 27 -39.28 33.52 -1.91
CA PRO A 27 -38.42 34.67 -1.66
C PRO A 27 -36.96 34.25 -1.55
N PHE A 28 -36.06 34.99 -2.21
CA PHE A 28 -34.63 34.78 -2.06
C PHE A 28 -34.23 35.05 -0.60
N ALA A 29 -33.92 33.98 0.12
CA ALA A 29 -33.57 33.99 1.54
C ALA A 29 -32.07 33.64 1.71
N PRO A 30 -31.15 34.61 1.56
CA PRO A 30 -29.71 34.37 1.66
C PRO A 30 -29.26 33.84 3.03
N GLU A 31 -30.08 34.00 4.06
CA GLU A 31 -29.89 33.45 5.40
C GLU A 31 -30.05 31.91 5.47
N LEU A 32 -30.76 31.30 4.52
CA LEU A 32 -30.96 29.85 4.44
C LEU A 32 -29.86 29.14 3.66
N GLU A 33 -29.05 29.88 2.90
CA GLU A 33 -27.84 29.29 2.35
C GLU A 33 -26.97 28.83 3.53
N PRO A 34 -26.51 27.57 3.54
CA PRO A 34 -25.59 27.13 4.56
C PRO A 34 -24.36 28.03 4.44
N ARG A 35 -24.23 29.02 5.35
CA ARG A 35 -23.01 29.82 5.51
C ARG A 35 -21.90 28.80 5.57
N TRP A 36 -21.07 28.76 4.54
CA TRP A 36 -19.89 27.92 4.51
C TRP A 36 -19.20 28.13 5.86
N ARG A 37 -19.27 27.14 6.76
CA ARG A 37 -18.60 27.17 8.05
C ARG A 37 -17.12 27.00 7.75
N GLY A 38 -16.52 28.08 7.25
CA GLY A 38 -15.11 28.22 6.98
C GLY A 38 -14.39 28.27 8.31
N ASN A 39 -14.22 27.11 8.94
CA ASN A 39 -13.29 26.93 10.04
C ASN A 39 -11.88 27.15 9.45
N GLY A 40 -11.43 28.40 9.28
CA GLY A 40 -10.11 28.77 8.76
C GLY A 40 -9.78 28.37 7.31
N GLN A 41 -10.65 27.64 6.61
CA GLN A 41 -10.37 27.08 5.27
C GLN A 41 -10.12 28.14 4.19
N ASN A 42 -10.61 29.37 4.37
CA ASN A 42 -10.46 30.45 3.40
C ASN A 42 -9.03 31.04 3.37
N PHE A 43 -8.20 30.78 4.39
CA PHE A 43 -6.80 31.24 4.46
C PHE A 43 -5.79 30.09 4.40
N ALA A 44 -6.26 28.85 4.25
CA ALA A 44 -5.38 27.68 4.21
C ALA A 44 -4.66 27.60 2.86
N SER A 45 -3.35 27.35 2.89
CA SER A 45 -2.58 27.03 1.68
C SER A 45 -3.16 25.79 1.01
N GLN A 46 -3.11 25.72 -0.33
CA GLN A 46 -3.62 24.59 -1.11
C GLN A 46 -3.06 23.23 -0.64
N ARG A 47 -1.82 23.21 -0.15
CA ARG A 47 -1.20 22.02 0.49
C ARG A 47 -1.91 21.60 1.78
N GLN A 48 -2.32 22.54 2.62
CA GLN A 48 -3.03 22.27 3.87
C GLN A 48 -4.43 21.70 3.59
N LEU A 49 -5.14 22.24 2.60
CA LEU A 49 -6.43 21.72 2.13
C LEU A 49 -6.31 20.28 1.62
N ILE A 50 -5.29 19.99 0.80
CA ILE A 50 -5.01 18.63 0.31
C ILE A 50 -4.67 17.70 1.48
N TRP A 51 -3.83 18.13 2.42
CA TRP A 51 -3.45 17.33 3.58
C TRP A 51 -4.64 16.99 4.48
N TRP A 52 -5.52 17.96 4.75
CA TRP A 52 -6.72 17.72 5.54
C TRP A 52 -7.68 16.76 4.84
N LYS A 53 -7.85 16.88 3.52
CA LYS A 53 -8.65 15.94 2.73
C LYS A 53 -8.03 14.54 2.73
N PHE A 54 -6.71 14.45 2.58
CA PHE A 54 -5.96 13.20 2.61
C PHE A 54 -6.08 12.49 3.97
N ARG A 55 -5.94 13.22 5.08
CA ARG A 55 -6.06 12.67 6.45
C ARG A 55 -7.45 12.11 6.79
N ARG A 56 -8.50 12.47 6.03
CA ARG A 56 -9.83 11.87 6.20
C ARG A 56 -9.91 10.44 5.64
N HIS A 57 -9.04 10.08 4.70
CA HIS A 57 -8.99 8.74 4.12
C HIS A 57 -8.04 7.84 4.92
N LYS A 58 -8.61 7.04 5.82
CA LYS A 58 -7.86 6.10 6.66
C LYS A 58 -6.96 5.16 5.84
N LEU A 59 -7.44 4.66 4.70
CA LEU A 59 -6.67 3.77 3.82
C LEU A 59 -5.42 4.46 3.26
N ALA A 60 -5.58 5.69 2.76
CA ALA A 60 -4.47 6.47 2.21
C ALA A 60 -3.41 6.78 3.28
N LEU A 61 -3.84 7.06 4.51
CA LEU A 61 -2.95 7.27 5.63
C LEU A 61 -2.15 6.01 5.98
N TRP A 62 -2.81 4.84 6.07
CA TRP A 62 -2.15 3.56 6.34
C TRP A 62 -1.16 3.18 5.25
N SER A 63 -1.54 3.33 3.98
CA SER A 63 -0.62 3.09 2.84
C SER A 63 0.57 4.04 2.85
N GLY A 64 0.37 5.31 3.21
CA GLY A 64 1.47 6.28 3.34
C GLY A 64 2.44 5.93 4.47
N ILE A 65 1.92 5.49 5.62
CA ILE A 65 2.75 5.01 6.74
C ILE A 65 3.52 3.75 6.33
N PHE A 66 2.85 2.78 5.72
CA PHE A 66 3.48 1.55 5.24
C PHE A 66 4.62 1.84 4.25
N LEU A 67 4.39 2.75 3.29
CA LEU A 67 5.42 3.19 2.36
C LEU A 67 6.59 3.85 3.09
N ALA A 68 6.32 4.76 4.03
CA ALA A 68 7.36 5.41 4.82
C ALA A 68 8.20 4.41 5.63
N LEU A 69 7.59 3.36 6.18
CA LEU A 69 8.30 2.29 6.88
C LEU A 69 9.24 1.52 5.95
N ILE A 70 8.80 1.18 4.74
CA ILE A 70 9.68 0.54 3.74
C ILE A 70 10.85 1.46 3.39
N TYR A 71 10.60 2.74 3.13
CA TYR A 71 11.70 3.68 2.84
C TYR A 71 12.64 3.89 4.03
N ALA A 72 12.12 3.79 5.26
CA ALA A 72 12.94 3.86 6.46
C ALA A 72 13.90 2.67 6.61
N THR A 73 13.69 1.54 5.91
CA THR A 73 14.64 0.43 5.94
C THR A 73 15.89 0.67 5.09
N ILE A 74 15.88 1.63 4.16
CA ILE A 74 17.01 1.93 3.26
C ILE A 74 18.34 2.13 4.02
N PRO A 75 18.44 3.02 5.04
CA PRO A 75 19.68 3.19 5.79
C PRO A 75 20.10 1.96 6.61
N PHE A 76 19.18 1.03 6.85
CA PHE A 76 19.43 -0.22 7.59
C PHE A 76 19.52 -1.44 6.65
N SER A 77 19.65 -1.22 5.34
CA SER A 77 19.62 -2.31 4.35
C SER A 77 20.74 -3.31 4.57
N GLU A 78 21.94 -2.88 4.95
CA GLU A 78 23.09 -3.77 5.19
C GLU A 78 22.89 -4.68 6.41
N MET A 79 22.10 -4.24 7.40
CA MET A 79 21.76 -5.06 8.56
C MET A 79 20.62 -6.04 8.24
N ILE A 80 19.65 -5.62 7.44
CA ILE A 80 18.47 -6.43 7.10
C ILE A 80 18.82 -7.49 6.04
N ALA A 81 19.69 -7.17 5.09
CA ALA A 81 20.13 -8.05 4.03
C ALA A 81 21.67 -8.04 3.95
N PRO A 82 22.35 -8.82 4.80
CA PRO A 82 23.82 -8.87 4.84
C PRO A 82 24.43 -9.66 3.66
N TYR A 83 23.64 -9.94 2.62
CA TYR A 83 24.06 -10.65 1.40
C TYR A 83 23.73 -9.78 0.19
N GLY A 84 24.66 -9.70 -0.75
CA GLY A 84 24.47 -9.02 -2.02
C GLY A 84 23.46 -9.74 -2.92
N LEU A 85 22.81 -9.00 -3.81
CA LEU A 85 21.87 -9.57 -4.81
C LEU A 85 22.52 -10.64 -5.70
N GLN A 86 23.84 -10.56 -5.89
CA GLN A 86 24.61 -11.47 -6.71
C GLN A 86 25.25 -12.61 -5.91
N ASP A 87 25.08 -12.63 -4.58
CA ASP A 87 25.65 -13.67 -3.75
C ASP A 87 24.89 -14.97 -3.98
N ARG A 88 25.57 -15.92 -4.63
CA ARG A 88 25.05 -17.27 -4.85
C ARG A 88 25.98 -18.25 -4.18
N ASN A 89 25.41 -19.13 -3.36
CA ASN A 89 26.16 -20.21 -2.77
C ASN A 89 26.33 -21.33 -3.81
N ALA A 90 27.53 -21.42 -4.41
CA ALA A 90 27.83 -22.37 -5.48
C ALA A 90 27.68 -23.84 -5.03
N ASP A 91 27.99 -24.13 -3.77
CA ASP A 91 27.97 -25.48 -3.19
C ASP A 91 26.54 -26.02 -3.00
N TYR A 92 25.53 -25.13 -3.00
CA TYR A 92 24.13 -25.47 -2.74
C TYR A 92 23.18 -24.96 -3.84
N LEU A 93 23.69 -24.78 -5.05
CA LEU A 93 22.96 -24.15 -6.16
C LEU A 93 21.63 -24.85 -6.51
N PHE A 94 21.61 -26.17 -6.36
CA PHE A 94 20.47 -27.05 -6.64
C PHE A 94 20.03 -27.82 -5.39
N ALA A 95 20.47 -27.39 -4.22
CA ALA A 95 20.04 -28.02 -2.98
C ALA A 95 18.54 -27.77 -2.78
N PRO A 96 17.78 -28.77 -2.31
CA PRO A 96 16.40 -28.55 -1.91
C PRO A 96 16.34 -27.56 -0.71
N PRO A 97 15.20 -26.87 -0.51
CA PRO A 97 15.01 -26.04 0.69
C PRO A 97 15.19 -26.85 1.97
N GLN A 98 16.00 -26.35 2.90
CA GLN A 98 16.21 -27.00 4.19
C GLN A 98 14.96 -26.89 5.08
N GLY A 99 14.59 -28.00 5.71
CA GLY A 99 13.50 -28.06 6.69
C GLY A 99 13.92 -27.50 8.04
N LEU A 100 12.95 -26.90 8.76
CA LEU A 100 13.12 -26.52 10.16
C LEU A 100 12.56 -27.61 11.07
N HIS A 101 13.38 -28.07 12.01
CA HIS A 101 13.05 -29.10 12.99
C HIS A 101 13.15 -28.54 14.41
N PHE A 102 12.39 -29.14 15.33
CA PHE A 102 12.36 -28.74 16.74
C PHE A 102 12.73 -29.87 17.70
N PHE A 103 12.56 -31.12 17.25
CA PHE A 103 12.81 -32.33 18.03
C PHE A 103 13.85 -33.20 17.32
N HIS A 104 14.80 -33.71 18.08
CA HIS A 104 15.80 -34.66 17.63
C HIS A 104 15.78 -35.85 18.60
N GLU A 105 15.63 -37.07 18.07
CA GLU A 105 15.59 -38.32 18.86
C GLU A 105 14.59 -38.33 20.04
N GLY A 106 13.49 -37.57 19.92
CA GLY A 106 12.46 -37.48 20.96
C GLY A 106 12.70 -36.39 22.00
N GLU A 107 13.84 -35.69 21.97
CA GLU A 107 14.13 -34.57 22.84
C GLU A 107 13.96 -33.22 22.12
N PHE A 108 13.53 -32.20 22.87
CA PHE A 108 13.38 -30.84 22.36
C PHE A 108 14.72 -30.09 22.42
N VAL A 109 15.29 -29.78 21.26
CA VAL A 109 16.62 -29.15 21.13
C VAL A 109 16.52 -27.65 20.76
N GLY A 110 15.32 -27.18 20.41
CA GLY A 110 15.04 -25.85 19.87
C GLY A 110 14.99 -25.85 18.32
N PRO A 111 14.83 -24.69 17.66
CA PRO A 111 14.82 -24.63 16.20
C PRO A 111 16.21 -24.98 15.62
N PHE A 112 16.27 -26.03 14.81
CA PHE A 112 17.50 -26.51 14.17
C PHE A 112 17.23 -27.05 12.75
N THR A 113 18.30 -27.18 11.96
CA THR A 113 18.29 -27.78 10.62
C THR A 113 19.28 -28.94 10.55
N TYR A 114 19.04 -29.90 9.65
CA TYR A 114 20.02 -30.92 9.31
C TYR A 114 20.89 -30.42 8.15
N PRO A 115 22.23 -30.36 8.32
CA PRO A 115 23.11 -29.93 7.25
C PRO A 115 23.05 -30.93 6.08
N TYR A 116 23.13 -30.41 4.86
CA TYR A 116 23.25 -31.27 3.68
C TYR A 116 24.71 -31.65 3.46
N ARG A 117 24.94 -32.91 3.12
CA ARG A 117 26.19 -33.41 2.57
C ARG A 117 26.01 -33.61 1.07
N ALA A 118 26.80 -32.93 0.25
CA ALA A 118 26.80 -33.10 -1.20
C ALA A 118 27.63 -34.35 -1.55
N VAL A 119 27.00 -35.34 -2.18
CA VAL A 119 27.64 -36.56 -2.65
C VAL A 119 27.65 -36.56 -4.18
N PRO A 120 28.81 -36.73 -4.83
CA PRO A 120 28.86 -36.77 -6.28
C PRO A 120 28.26 -38.09 -6.79
N ASN A 121 27.24 -37.99 -7.64
CA ASN A 121 26.65 -39.11 -8.35
C ASN A 121 27.32 -39.22 -9.73
N LEU A 122 28.22 -40.19 -9.89
CA LEU A 122 29.02 -40.37 -11.11
C LEU A 122 28.23 -40.93 -12.29
N ASP A 123 27.10 -41.61 -12.03
CA ASP A 123 26.26 -42.17 -13.09
C ASP A 123 25.42 -41.08 -13.78
N LEU A 124 24.94 -40.12 -12.99
CA LEU A 124 24.07 -39.02 -13.44
C LEU A 124 24.81 -37.69 -13.58
N PHE A 125 26.11 -37.65 -13.26
CA PHE A 125 26.95 -36.45 -13.24
C PHE A 125 26.31 -35.26 -12.51
N LYS A 126 25.69 -35.55 -11.35
CA LYS A 126 24.99 -34.57 -10.53
C LYS A 126 25.43 -34.65 -9.07
N TRP A 127 25.12 -33.60 -8.31
CA TRP A 127 25.24 -33.59 -6.85
C TRP A 127 23.94 -34.09 -6.23
N ASP A 128 24.01 -35.16 -5.45
CA ASP A 128 22.91 -35.59 -4.59
C ASP A 128 23.12 -35.01 -3.19
N TYR A 129 22.11 -34.33 -2.66
CA TYR A 129 22.14 -33.71 -1.33
C TYR A 129 21.45 -34.64 -0.34
N VAL A 130 22.22 -35.16 0.63
CA VAL A 130 21.70 -36.05 1.67
C VAL A 130 21.76 -35.33 3.01
N GLU A 131 20.69 -35.40 3.79
CA GLU A 131 20.65 -34.83 5.15
C GLU A 131 21.56 -35.62 6.08
N ASP A 132 22.48 -34.93 6.74
CA ASP A 132 23.29 -35.49 7.82
C ASP A 132 22.54 -35.32 9.15
N ARG A 133 22.05 -36.44 9.69
CA ARG A 133 21.27 -36.45 10.94
C ARG A 133 22.11 -36.57 12.19
N ASP A 134 23.41 -36.83 12.05
CA ASP A 134 24.31 -37.06 13.18
C ASP A 134 24.75 -35.74 13.85
N SER A 135 24.57 -34.61 13.14
CA SER A 135 25.00 -33.28 13.60
C SER A 135 23.92 -32.22 13.38
N PRO A 136 22.87 -32.19 14.23
CA PRO A 136 21.83 -31.17 14.15
C PRO A 136 22.41 -29.77 14.42
N GLN A 137 22.25 -28.84 13.46
CA GLN A 137 22.77 -27.48 13.57
C GLN A 137 21.67 -26.50 13.99
N LYS A 138 21.87 -25.85 15.14
CA LYS A 138 20.98 -24.79 15.62
C LYS A 138 21.05 -23.55 14.72
N LEU A 139 19.93 -22.85 14.58
CA LEU A 139 19.90 -21.58 13.87
C LEU A 139 20.82 -20.55 14.53
N ARG A 140 21.62 -19.87 13.70
CA ARG A 140 22.48 -18.76 14.09
C ARG A 140 21.90 -17.49 13.48
N PHE A 141 21.88 -16.41 14.24
CA PHE A 141 21.37 -15.09 13.84
C PHE A 141 22.51 -14.07 13.86
#